data_AF-A0A9E7AX49-F1
#
_entry.id   AF-A0A9E7AX49-F1
#
_cell.length_a   1.000
_cell.length_b   1.000
_cell.length_c   1.000
_cell.angle_alpha   90.00
_cell.angle_beta   90.00
_cell.angle_gamma   90.00
#
_symmetry.space_group_name_H-M   'P 1'
#
loop_
_entity.id
_entity.type
_entity.pdbx_description
1 polymer ?
#
loop_
_entity_poly.entity_id
_entity_poly.type
_entity_poly.pdbx_seq_one_letter_code
_entity_poly.pdbx_strand_id
1 'polypeptide(L)'
;MNAHNFCFLTNAQVFGGDNPVKEIYHGWFGDGSVFDDDNNPNSTYLGPPPGYMPGGINASYAPDAAYVGPPISPPQNQPVQKCYKDWNMSWPENSWEITEIAIYTNAAYVKLLAQFADSASVTTTIAAAANETSAVRLYPNPTQGTVMISGMRDAEFDFDLFDPAGRNVFSQHVHNLQQIDLSALSPAVYNCILRDHAGNMFSEKLVLLK
;
A
#
# COMPACT_ATOMS: atom_id res chain seq x y z
N MET A 1 -5.60 -6.03 -3.36
CA MET A 1 -5.75 -7.34 -4.04
C MET A 1 -6.19 -8.39 -3.02
N ASN A 2 -7.32 -9.05 -3.26
CA ASN A 2 -7.80 -10.20 -2.48
C ASN A 2 -8.59 -11.14 -3.41
N ALA A 3 -8.88 -12.37 -2.97
CA ALA A 3 -9.60 -13.37 -3.75
C ALA A 3 -11.05 -13.00 -4.08
N HIS A 4 -11.57 -11.95 -3.46
CA HIS A 4 -12.93 -11.46 -3.62
C HIS A 4 -13.01 -10.25 -4.57
N ASN A 5 -11.86 -9.72 -4.99
CA ASN A 5 -11.74 -8.52 -5.81
C ASN A 5 -12.44 -7.28 -5.21
N PHE A 6 -12.52 -7.17 -3.89
CA PHE A 6 -13.06 -5.97 -3.22
C PHE A 6 -11.95 -5.01 -2.79
N CYS A 7 -12.22 -3.72 -2.83
CA CYS A 7 -11.52 -2.73 -2.03
C CYS A 7 -12.28 -2.57 -0.70
N PHE A 8 -11.71 -3.06 0.40
CA PHE A 8 -12.30 -2.99 1.76
C PHE A 8 -12.19 -1.59 2.38
N LEU A 9 -12.51 -0.57 1.59
CA LEU A 9 -12.64 0.81 2.01
C LEU A 9 -13.92 1.33 1.38
N THR A 10 -14.82 1.86 2.21
CA THR A 10 -16.10 2.39 1.74
C THR A 10 -15.88 3.43 0.67
N ASN A 11 -16.66 3.37 -0.40
CA ASN A 11 -16.71 4.40 -1.43
C ASN A 11 -15.34 4.91 -1.93
N ALA A 12 -14.32 4.05 -1.92
CA ALA A 12 -12.94 4.42 -2.24
C ALA A 12 -12.69 4.65 -3.74
N GLN A 13 -13.72 4.59 -4.59
CA GLN A 13 -13.64 5.00 -6.00
C GLN A 13 -13.14 6.44 -6.14
N VAL A 14 -13.44 7.30 -5.16
CA VAL A 14 -12.97 8.70 -5.13
C VAL A 14 -11.45 8.82 -4.95
N PHE A 15 -10.80 7.75 -4.48
CA PHE A 15 -9.35 7.63 -4.31
C PHE A 15 -8.70 6.72 -5.37
N GLY A 16 -9.44 6.31 -6.41
CA GLY A 16 -8.96 5.40 -7.45
C GLY A 16 -9.01 3.91 -7.06
N GLY A 17 -9.75 3.55 -6.02
CA GLY A 17 -9.99 2.15 -5.65
C GLY A 17 -11.01 1.48 -6.58
N ASP A 18 -10.64 0.34 -7.17
CA ASP A 18 -11.54 -0.49 -7.96
C ASP A 18 -12.42 -1.38 -7.07
N ASN A 19 -13.71 -1.48 -7.39
CA ASN A 19 -14.71 -2.28 -6.68
C ASN A 19 -14.73 -2.11 -5.14
N PRO A 20 -14.93 -0.88 -4.64
CA PRO A 20 -15.02 -0.62 -3.20
C PRO A 20 -16.32 -1.14 -2.60
N VAL A 21 -16.24 -1.49 -1.31
CA VAL A 21 -17.42 -1.78 -0.51
C VAL A 21 -18.31 -0.53 -0.44
N LYS A 22 -19.62 -0.74 -0.51
CA LYS A 22 -20.60 0.34 -0.55
C LYS A 22 -21.46 0.38 0.69
N GLU A 23 -21.58 -0.72 1.42
CA GLU A 23 -22.47 -0.83 2.55
C GLU A 23 -21.70 -1.20 3.82
N ILE A 24 -22.12 -0.64 4.95
CA ILE A 24 -21.59 -1.00 6.28
C ILE A 24 -22.73 -1.10 7.27
N TYR A 25 -22.62 -2.03 8.21
CA TYR A 25 -23.56 -2.06 9.33
C TYR A 25 -23.24 -0.91 10.29
N HIS A 26 -24.13 0.10 10.31
CA HIS A 26 -24.05 1.24 11.20
C HIS A 26 -25.43 1.90 11.36
N GLY A 27 -25.71 2.48 12.53
CA GLY A 27 -27.03 3.06 12.82
C GLY A 27 -27.46 4.23 11.91
N TRP A 28 -26.52 4.86 11.20
CA TRP A 28 -26.81 5.94 10.23
C TRP A 28 -26.84 5.47 8.77
N PHE A 29 -26.19 4.34 8.47
CA PHE A 29 -25.97 3.83 7.10
C PHE A 29 -26.64 2.47 6.93
N GLY A 30 -27.77 2.26 7.61
CA GLY A 30 -28.50 1.00 7.56
C GLY A 30 -29.40 0.89 6.34
N ASP A 31 -29.80 -0.34 6.04
CA ASP A 31 -30.72 -0.71 4.96
C ASP A 31 -31.97 0.19 4.95
N GLY A 32 -32.32 0.70 3.78
CA GLY A 32 -33.46 1.58 3.55
C GLY A 32 -33.32 3.01 4.09
N SER A 33 -32.20 3.36 4.70
CA SER A 33 -31.92 4.74 5.10
C SER A 33 -31.64 5.65 3.90
N VAL A 34 -31.66 6.97 4.11
CA VAL A 34 -31.25 7.91 3.06
C VAL A 34 -29.74 7.84 2.76
N PHE A 35 -28.95 7.19 3.63
CA PHE A 35 -27.51 7.02 3.50
C PHE A 35 -27.11 5.55 3.32
N ASP A 36 -28.01 4.73 2.81
CA ASP A 36 -27.87 3.29 2.67
C ASP A 36 -26.80 2.93 1.62
N ASP A 37 -27.13 3.15 0.35
CA ASP A 37 -26.28 2.82 -0.78
C ASP A 37 -26.42 3.86 -1.92
N ASP A 38 -25.82 3.56 -3.08
CA ASP A 38 -25.93 4.38 -4.30
C ASP A 38 -27.11 3.98 -5.21
N ASN A 39 -27.98 3.07 -4.77
CA ASN A 39 -29.11 2.57 -5.56
C ASN A 39 -30.43 3.27 -5.23
N ASN A 40 -30.47 4.13 -4.21
CA ASN A 40 -31.67 4.91 -3.89
C ASN A 40 -31.85 6.10 -4.87
N PRO A 41 -32.80 6.04 -5.82
CA PRO A 41 -32.97 7.11 -6.82
C PRO A 41 -33.51 8.42 -6.23
N ASN A 42 -33.98 8.39 -4.98
CA ASN A 42 -34.52 9.55 -4.26
C ASN A 42 -33.52 10.15 -3.26
N SER A 43 -32.28 9.64 -3.23
CA SER A 43 -31.21 10.15 -2.38
C SER A 43 -30.11 10.80 -3.22
N THR A 44 -29.53 11.87 -2.71
CA THR A 44 -28.27 12.44 -3.24
C THR A 44 -27.03 11.81 -2.60
N TYR A 45 -27.22 10.97 -1.59
CA TYR A 45 -26.13 10.31 -0.87
C TYR A 45 -25.77 8.99 -1.55
N LEU A 46 -24.49 8.64 -1.54
CA LEU A 46 -23.93 7.45 -2.19
C LEU A 46 -23.60 6.35 -1.17
N GLY A 47 -24.35 6.30 -0.08
CA GLY A 47 -24.05 5.45 1.07
C GLY A 47 -23.09 6.11 2.10
N PRO A 48 -22.29 5.31 2.83
CA PRO A 48 -21.38 5.77 3.88
C PRO A 48 -20.24 6.64 3.34
N PRO A 49 -19.65 7.54 4.17
CA PRO A 49 -18.50 8.34 3.76
C PRO A 49 -17.33 7.47 3.28
N PRO A 50 -16.50 7.98 2.36
CA PRO A 50 -15.42 7.20 1.80
C PRO A 50 -14.27 6.96 2.80
N GLY A 51 -13.63 5.80 2.70
CA GLY A 51 -12.40 5.45 3.43
C GLY A 51 -12.58 4.71 4.76
N TYR A 52 -13.79 4.27 5.10
CA TYR A 52 -14.02 3.43 6.26
C TYR A 52 -13.73 1.96 6.00
N MET A 53 -13.13 1.29 6.98
CA MET A 53 -12.85 -0.13 6.92
C MET A 53 -13.94 -0.95 7.66
N PRO A 54 -14.67 -1.86 6.98
CA PRO A 54 -15.61 -2.78 7.62
C PRO A 54 -14.87 -3.89 8.39
N GLY A 55 -15.60 -4.69 9.17
CA GLY A 55 -15.06 -5.84 9.90
C GLY A 55 -14.33 -6.85 9.00
N GLY A 56 -14.92 -7.14 7.84
CA GLY A 56 -14.32 -7.95 6.78
C GLY A 56 -14.72 -9.42 6.82
N ILE A 57 -13.84 -10.28 6.33
CA ILE A 57 -14.12 -11.69 6.08
C ILE A 57 -14.36 -12.45 7.40
N ASN A 58 -15.46 -13.20 7.47
CA ASN A 58 -15.77 -14.09 8.60
C ASN A 58 -16.26 -15.45 8.08
N ALA A 59 -15.40 -16.46 8.18
CA ALA A 59 -15.70 -17.83 7.73
C ALA A 59 -16.69 -18.58 8.63
N SER A 60 -16.90 -18.09 9.85
CA SER A 60 -17.87 -18.64 10.81
C SER A 60 -19.22 -17.93 10.78
N TYR A 61 -19.43 -16.99 9.86
CA TYR A 61 -20.69 -16.25 9.76
C TYR A 61 -21.88 -17.21 9.60
N ALA A 62 -22.89 -16.98 10.43
CA ALA A 62 -24.20 -17.60 10.29
C ALA A 62 -25.29 -16.57 10.69
N PRO A 63 -26.38 -16.46 9.91
CA PRO A 63 -27.53 -15.67 10.33
C PRO A 63 -28.18 -16.29 11.56
N ASP A 64 -29.04 -15.53 12.22
CA ASP A 64 -29.78 -16.02 13.38
C ASP A 64 -30.67 -17.22 13.00
N ALA A 65 -30.97 -18.10 13.97
CA ALA A 65 -31.85 -19.24 13.74
C ALA A 65 -33.27 -18.84 13.30
N ALA A 66 -33.70 -17.61 13.56
CA ALA A 66 -34.95 -17.04 13.06
C ALA A 66 -34.93 -16.69 11.56
N TYR A 67 -33.78 -16.69 10.90
CA TYR A 67 -33.67 -16.44 9.47
C TYR A 67 -34.22 -17.62 8.67
N VAL A 68 -35.34 -17.40 7.98
CA VAL A 68 -36.05 -18.41 7.17
C VAL A 68 -35.77 -18.27 5.66
N GLY A 69 -34.85 -17.39 5.27
CA GLY A 69 -34.47 -17.14 3.88
C GLY A 69 -33.52 -18.20 3.31
N PRO A 70 -33.18 -18.09 2.02
CA PRO A 70 -32.16 -18.95 1.41
C PRO A 70 -30.78 -18.70 2.03
N PRO A 71 -29.85 -19.68 2.01
CA PRO A 71 -28.50 -19.49 2.53
C PRO A 71 -27.83 -18.22 1.99
N ILE A 72 -27.30 -17.38 2.88
CA ILE A 72 -26.61 -16.14 2.51
C ILE A 72 -25.20 -16.53 2.04
N SER A 73 -25.05 -16.77 0.74
CA SER A 73 -23.81 -17.18 0.09
C SER A 73 -23.42 -16.24 -1.05
N PRO A 74 -22.24 -15.59 -0.99
CA PRO A 74 -21.34 -15.50 0.18
C PRO A 74 -22.02 -14.74 1.35
N PRO A 75 -21.60 -14.91 2.63
CA PRO A 75 -20.38 -15.56 3.12
C PRO A 75 -20.43 -17.08 3.29
N GLN A 76 -21.62 -17.67 3.42
CA GLN A 76 -21.76 -19.11 3.68
C GLN A 76 -21.28 -19.92 2.48
N ASN A 77 -20.84 -21.16 2.72
CA ASN A 77 -20.43 -22.11 1.66
C ASN A 77 -19.31 -21.60 0.75
N GLN A 78 -18.43 -20.73 1.26
CA GLN A 78 -17.29 -20.20 0.52
C GLN A 78 -15.96 -20.63 1.14
N PRO A 79 -14.87 -20.68 0.35
CA PRO A 79 -13.52 -20.69 0.90
C PRO A 79 -13.32 -19.47 1.80
N VAL A 80 -12.49 -19.60 2.85
CA VAL A 80 -12.29 -18.57 3.88
C VAL A 80 -12.13 -17.16 3.30
N GLN A 81 -11.26 -16.97 2.29
CA GLN A 81 -11.01 -15.64 1.70
C GLN A 81 -12.18 -15.03 0.89
N LYS A 82 -13.26 -15.77 0.69
CA LYS A 82 -14.48 -15.35 -0.01
C LYS A 82 -15.70 -15.31 0.93
N CYS A 83 -15.51 -15.49 2.24
CA CYS A 83 -16.57 -15.37 3.24
C CYS A 83 -16.85 -13.90 3.57
N TYR A 84 -17.31 -13.13 2.57
CA TYR A 84 -17.72 -11.74 2.71
C TYR A 84 -18.90 -11.46 1.78
N LYS A 85 -19.79 -10.58 2.19
CA LYS A 85 -20.83 -9.98 1.34
C LYS A 85 -20.88 -8.50 1.74
N ASP A 86 -21.24 -7.66 0.80
CA ASP A 86 -21.45 -6.23 1.01
C ASP A 86 -22.95 -6.05 1.24
N TRP A 87 -23.35 -5.81 2.50
CA TRP A 87 -24.73 -5.55 2.93
C TRP A 87 -24.78 -5.05 4.37
N ASN A 88 -25.88 -4.41 4.75
CA ASN A 88 -26.05 -3.78 6.07
C ASN A 88 -27.38 -4.17 6.78
N MET A 89 -28.01 -5.30 6.40
CA MET A 89 -29.24 -5.77 7.05
C MET A 89 -28.99 -6.19 8.50
N SER A 90 -29.89 -5.77 9.40
CA SER A 90 -29.85 -6.14 10.81
C SER A 90 -30.39 -7.56 11.04
N TRP A 91 -30.89 -7.82 12.25
CA TRP A 91 -31.53 -9.09 12.58
C TRP A 91 -32.69 -9.36 11.60
N PRO A 92 -32.86 -10.59 11.09
CA PRO A 92 -32.13 -11.82 11.47
C PRO A 92 -30.93 -12.19 10.59
N GLU A 93 -30.53 -11.33 9.63
CA GLU A 93 -29.36 -11.62 8.77
C GLU A 93 -28.02 -11.41 9.47
N ASN A 94 -27.98 -10.56 10.51
CA ASN A 94 -26.80 -10.32 11.33
C ASN A 94 -25.58 -9.84 10.53
N SER A 95 -25.76 -8.87 9.60
CA SER A 95 -24.65 -8.35 8.78
C SER A 95 -23.49 -7.78 9.61
N TRP A 96 -23.74 -7.34 10.86
CA TRP A 96 -22.72 -6.82 11.77
C TRP A 96 -21.55 -7.80 11.99
N GLU A 97 -21.74 -9.10 11.85
CA GLU A 97 -20.66 -10.08 11.96
C GLU A 97 -19.61 -9.96 10.84
N ILE A 98 -19.91 -9.22 9.77
CA ILE A 98 -19.09 -9.06 8.57
C ILE A 98 -18.84 -7.57 8.26
N THR A 99 -19.88 -6.75 8.21
CA THR A 99 -19.81 -5.37 7.70
C THR A 99 -19.82 -4.31 8.80
N GLU A 100 -19.79 -4.68 10.08
CA GLU A 100 -19.73 -3.71 11.17
C GLU A 100 -18.46 -2.88 11.12
N ILE A 101 -18.64 -1.57 11.24
CA ILE A 101 -17.54 -0.62 11.39
C ILE A 101 -17.22 -0.40 12.87
N ALA A 102 -15.93 -0.33 13.19
CA ALA A 102 -15.50 -0.04 14.55
C ALA A 102 -14.37 0.99 14.61
N ILE A 103 -14.33 1.75 15.71
CA ILE A 103 -13.27 2.73 15.95
C ILE A 103 -11.88 2.07 16.06
N TYR A 104 -11.81 0.84 16.56
CA TYR A 104 -10.52 0.14 16.74
C TYR A 104 -9.95 -0.38 15.42
N THR A 105 -10.79 -0.84 14.48
CA THR A 105 -10.33 -1.24 13.14
C THR A 105 -9.85 -0.03 12.36
N ASN A 106 -10.64 1.06 12.39
CA ASN A 106 -10.30 2.29 11.68
C ASN A 106 -9.08 3.00 12.29
N ALA A 107 -8.89 2.96 13.61
CA ALA A 107 -7.67 3.48 14.24
C ALA A 107 -6.41 2.71 13.81
N ALA A 108 -6.49 1.38 13.72
CA ALA A 108 -5.37 0.56 13.24
C ALA A 108 -5.07 0.84 11.75
N TYR A 109 -6.11 0.98 10.93
CA TYR A 109 -5.98 1.39 9.53
C TYR A 109 -5.30 2.75 9.38
N VAL A 110 -5.77 3.79 10.09
CA VAL A 110 -5.16 5.13 10.05
C VAL A 110 -3.71 5.11 10.51
N LYS A 111 -3.39 4.34 11.56
CA LYS A 111 -2.01 4.17 12.02
C LYS A 111 -1.11 3.55 10.95
N LEU A 112 -1.60 2.52 10.25
CA LEU A 112 -0.86 1.91 9.14
C LEU A 112 -0.68 2.90 7.98
N LEU A 113 -1.77 3.57 7.59
CA LEU A 113 -1.77 4.54 6.50
C LEU A 113 -0.78 5.69 6.75
N ALA A 114 -0.70 6.19 7.98
CA ALA A 114 0.22 7.27 8.35
C ALA A 114 1.69 6.96 8.02
N GLN A 115 2.11 5.70 8.11
CA GLN A 115 3.47 5.28 7.74
C GLN A 115 3.77 5.46 6.24
N PHE A 116 2.74 5.39 5.40
CA PHE A 116 2.84 5.57 3.95
C PHE A 116 2.46 6.98 3.49
N ALA A 117 1.90 7.79 4.40
CA ALA A 117 1.54 9.17 4.12
C ALA A 117 2.75 10.11 4.18
N ASP A 118 3.81 9.75 4.90
CA ASP A 118 5.03 10.54 5.03
C ASP A 118 6.20 9.92 4.24
N SER A 119 6.90 10.80 3.52
CA SER A 119 8.11 10.58 2.73
C SER A 119 7.99 9.77 1.42
N ALA A 120 8.17 10.53 0.33
CA ALA A 120 8.57 10.14 -1.03
C ALA A 120 8.61 8.64 -1.31
N SER A 121 7.75 8.18 -2.21
CA SER A 121 7.85 6.82 -2.77
C SER A 121 9.28 6.59 -3.24
N VAL A 122 10.06 5.83 -2.47
CA VAL A 122 11.32 5.29 -2.96
C VAL A 122 10.92 4.20 -3.93
N THR A 123 10.80 4.58 -5.19
CA THR A 123 10.55 3.68 -6.28
C THR A 123 11.70 2.67 -6.32
N THR A 124 11.47 1.46 -5.81
CA THR A 124 12.42 0.34 -5.91
C THR A 124 12.41 -0.31 -7.30
N THR A 125 11.78 0.31 -8.30
CA THR A 125 11.82 -0.22 -9.67
C THR A 125 13.22 -0.03 -10.22
N ILE A 126 13.77 -1.13 -10.74
CA ILE A 126 14.79 -1.04 -11.76
C ILE A 126 14.15 -0.22 -12.87
N ALA A 127 14.66 0.96 -13.18
CA ALA A 127 14.23 1.67 -14.38
C ALA A 127 14.47 0.71 -15.55
N ALA A 128 13.39 0.14 -16.09
CA ALA A 128 13.47 -0.57 -17.34
C ALA A 128 13.97 0.46 -18.36
N ALA A 129 15.13 0.15 -18.93
CA ALA A 129 15.91 1.02 -19.79
C ALA A 129 15.04 1.81 -20.78
N ALA A 130 15.03 3.12 -20.63
CA ALA A 130 14.68 4.03 -21.70
C ALA A 130 15.72 5.15 -21.72
N ASN A 131 16.51 5.13 -22.79
CA ASN A 131 17.50 6.08 -23.27
C ASN A 131 18.91 6.02 -22.69
N GLU A 132 19.80 5.60 -23.58
CA GLU A 132 21.25 5.77 -23.51
C GLU A 132 21.64 7.25 -23.43
N THR A 133 21.66 7.78 -22.22
CA THR A 133 22.43 8.99 -21.90
C THR A 133 23.38 8.61 -20.78
N SER A 134 24.58 8.13 -21.16
CA SER A 134 25.73 7.85 -20.28
C SER A 134 25.34 7.38 -18.88
N ALA A 135 24.88 6.14 -18.78
CA ALA A 135 24.48 5.54 -17.50
C ALA A 135 25.61 5.71 -16.47
N VAL A 136 25.31 6.45 -15.41
CA VAL A 136 26.14 6.46 -14.20
C VAL A 136 26.15 5.03 -13.66
N ARG A 137 27.33 4.45 -13.41
CA ARG A 137 27.48 3.05 -12.97
C ARG A 137 28.33 2.95 -11.72
N LEU A 138 27.89 2.11 -10.79
CA LEU A 138 28.62 1.72 -9.58
C LEU A 138 29.38 0.40 -9.78
N TYR A 139 30.68 0.41 -9.49
CA TYR A 139 31.51 -0.80 -9.60
C TYR A 139 32.68 -0.80 -8.60
N PRO A 140 33.14 -1.96 -8.11
CA PRO A 140 32.54 -3.28 -8.32
C PRO A 140 31.21 -3.41 -7.57
N ASN A 141 30.29 -4.19 -8.13
CA ASN A 141 29.03 -4.57 -7.50
C ASN A 141 28.79 -6.06 -7.80
N PRO A 142 28.98 -6.98 -6.84
CA PRO A 142 29.21 -6.76 -5.40
C PRO A 142 30.57 -6.11 -5.04
N THR A 143 30.63 -5.42 -3.90
CA THR A 143 31.85 -4.79 -3.35
C THR A 143 32.23 -5.37 -1.98
N GLN A 144 33.52 -5.31 -1.63
CA GLN A 144 34.05 -5.66 -0.31
C GLN A 144 34.27 -4.45 0.63
N GLY A 145 33.70 -3.30 0.30
CA GLY A 145 33.82 -2.08 1.11
C GLY A 145 34.27 -0.84 0.34
N THR A 146 34.52 -0.92 -0.96
CA THR A 146 34.85 0.25 -1.78
C THR A 146 34.14 0.23 -3.11
N VAL A 147 33.51 1.34 -3.50
CA VAL A 147 32.81 1.46 -4.78
C VAL A 147 33.29 2.70 -5.53
N MET A 148 33.37 2.58 -6.85
CA MET A 148 33.70 3.63 -7.80
C MET A 148 32.44 4.02 -8.55
N ILE A 149 32.30 5.33 -8.81
CA ILE A 149 31.23 5.85 -9.66
C ILE A 149 31.82 6.25 -11.02
N SER A 150 31.30 5.70 -12.11
CA SER A 150 31.64 6.12 -13.48
C SER A 150 30.45 6.78 -14.16
N GLY A 151 30.70 7.55 -15.22
CA GLY A 151 29.65 8.21 -16.01
C GLY A 151 29.29 9.62 -15.53
N MET A 152 29.96 10.14 -14.51
CA MET A 152 29.87 11.53 -14.06
C MET A 152 30.55 12.44 -15.10
N ARG A 153 29.77 13.10 -15.96
CA ARG A 153 30.25 14.04 -16.98
C ARG A 153 30.54 15.42 -16.37
N ASP A 154 31.53 15.52 -15.48
CA ASP A 154 31.84 16.76 -14.73
C ASP A 154 30.62 17.32 -13.98
N ALA A 155 29.79 16.42 -13.48
CA ALA A 155 28.60 16.73 -12.69
C ALA A 155 28.81 16.32 -11.23
N GLU A 156 28.33 17.17 -10.33
CA GLU A 156 28.26 16.90 -8.90
C GLU A 156 27.00 16.10 -8.59
N PHE A 157 27.14 15.09 -7.74
CA PHE A 157 26.00 14.30 -7.29
C PHE A 157 25.99 14.16 -5.76
N ASP A 158 24.79 14.06 -5.20
CA ASP A 158 24.57 13.58 -3.85
C ASP A 158 24.44 12.06 -3.89
N PHE A 159 25.37 11.36 -3.27
CA PHE A 159 25.34 9.91 -3.11
C PHE A 159 24.73 9.55 -1.77
N ASP A 160 23.58 8.89 -1.78
CA ASP A 160 22.87 8.41 -0.59
C ASP A 160 22.69 6.88 -0.63
N LEU A 161 22.97 6.20 0.47
CA LEU A 161 22.69 4.78 0.66
C LEU A 161 21.60 4.57 1.70
N PHE A 162 20.67 3.69 1.37
CA PHE A 162 19.57 3.29 2.24
C PHE A 162 19.65 1.80 2.56
N ASP A 163 19.43 1.46 3.82
CA ASP A 163 19.27 0.07 4.25
C ASP A 163 17.94 -0.54 3.73
N PRO A 164 17.72 -1.86 3.88
CA PRO A 164 16.45 -2.50 3.49
C PRO A 164 15.21 -1.96 4.22
N ALA A 165 15.39 -1.26 5.34
CA ALA A 165 14.32 -0.62 6.09
C ALA A 165 14.08 0.84 5.62
N GLY A 166 14.79 1.31 4.58
CA GLY A 166 14.66 2.66 4.03
C GLY A 166 15.36 3.75 4.84
N ARG A 167 16.20 3.41 5.82
CA ARG A 167 16.96 4.39 6.60
C ARG A 167 18.22 4.78 5.84
N ASN A 168 18.50 6.08 5.74
CA ASN A 168 19.76 6.56 5.20
C ASN A 168 20.91 6.16 6.15
N VAL A 169 21.87 5.40 5.64
CA VAL A 169 23.03 4.89 6.39
C VAL A 169 24.34 5.55 5.99
N PHE A 170 24.36 6.26 4.85
CA PHE A 170 25.55 6.94 4.34
C PHE A 170 25.14 7.99 3.31
N SER A 171 25.74 9.18 3.42
CA SER A 171 25.58 10.27 2.46
C SER A 171 26.91 10.94 2.19
N GLN A 172 27.20 11.24 0.93
CA GLN A 172 28.40 11.96 0.53
C GLN A 172 28.19 12.77 -0.76
N HIS A 173 28.68 14.00 -0.78
CA HIS A 173 28.82 14.77 -2.02
C HIS A 173 29.98 14.22 -2.84
N VAL A 174 29.72 13.86 -4.08
CA VAL A 174 30.69 13.26 -4.98
C VAL A 174 30.84 14.07 -6.25
N HIS A 175 32.10 14.26 -6.65
CA HIS A 175 32.46 15.00 -7.85
C HIS A 175 33.44 14.17 -8.67
N ASN A 176 33.09 13.90 -9.92
CA ASN A 176 33.87 13.07 -10.84
C ASN A 176 34.14 11.64 -10.34
N LEU A 177 35.07 10.92 -10.97
CA LEU A 177 35.49 9.57 -10.58
C LEU A 177 36.09 9.57 -9.17
N GLN A 178 35.24 9.37 -8.17
CA GLN A 178 35.61 9.27 -6.77
C GLN A 178 35.41 7.84 -6.26
N GLN A 179 36.37 7.37 -5.46
CA GLN A 179 36.25 6.15 -4.68
C GLN A 179 35.52 6.45 -3.38
N ILE A 180 34.48 5.67 -3.08
CA ILE A 180 33.72 5.75 -1.84
C ILE A 180 34.08 4.55 -0.98
N ASP A 181 34.42 4.82 0.27
CA ASP A 181 34.66 3.80 1.30
C ASP A 181 33.37 3.53 2.09
N LEU A 182 32.93 2.27 2.02
CA LEU A 182 31.74 1.72 2.65
C LEU A 182 32.09 0.59 3.63
N SER A 183 33.37 0.42 3.97
CA SER A 183 33.86 -0.65 4.85
C SER A 183 33.28 -0.62 6.27
N ALA A 184 32.80 0.56 6.71
CA ALA A 184 32.12 0.73 8.00
C ALA A 184 30.70 0.13 8.03
N LEU A 185 30.11 -0.15 6.87
CA LEU A 185 28.75 -0.70 6.77
C LEU A 185 28.75 -2.22 6.96
N SER A 186 27.61 -2.76 7.38
CA SER A 186 27.44 -4.20 7.55
C SER A 186 27.15 -4.89 6.21
N PRO A 187 27.54 -6.16 6.00
CA PRO A 187 27.18 -6.87 4.77
C PRO A 187 25.67 -6.93 4.59
N ALA A 188 25.17 -6.33 3.51
CA ALA A 188 23.76 -6.28 3.17
C ALA A 188 23.58 -5.82 1.71
N VAL A 189 22.33 -5.84 1.25
CA VAL A 189 21.93 -5.16 0.02
C VAL A 189 21.44 -3.78 0.40
N TYR A 190 22.02 -2.76 -0.23
CA TYR A 190 21.68 -1.36 -0.05
C TYR A 190 21.04 -0.80 -1.32
N ASN A 191 20.13 0.16 -1.16
CA ASN A 191 19.64 0.96 -2.27
C ASN A 191 20.48 2.24 -2.34
N CYS A 192 21.18 2.43 -3.46
CA CYS A 192 21.93 3.64 -3.73
C CYS A 192 21.08 4.60 -4.55
N ILE A 193 21.08 5.87 -4.16
CA ILE A 193 20.47 6.97 -4.90
C ILE A 193 21.54 8.02 -5.17
N LEU A 194 21.64 8.45 -6.42
CA LEU A 194 22.46 9.54 -6.89
C LEU A 194 21.56 10.67 -7.37
N ARG A 195 21.70 11.86 -6.80
CA ARG A 195 20.91 13.04 -7.19
C ARG A 195 21.81 14.10 -7.81
N ASP A 196 21.43 14.58 -8.99
CA ASP A 196 22.04 15.73 -9.65
C ASP A 196 21.36 17.03 -9.15
N HIS A 197 22.06 18.16 -9.23
CA HIS A 197 21.54 19.51 -8.97
C HIS A 197 20.36 19.88 -9.87
N ALA A 198 20.26 19.27 -11.07
CA ALA A 198 19.11 19.42 -11.95
C ALA A 198 17.85 18.66 -11.49
N GLY A 199 17.93 17.92 -10.37
CA GLY A 199 16.84 17.10 -9.83
C GLY A 199 16.72 15.72 -10.48
N ASN A 200 17.63 15.35 -11.38
CA ASN A 200 17.68 14.01 -11.94
C ASN A 200 18.12 13.01 -10.85
N MET A 201 17.40 11.89 -10.75
CA MET A 201 17.70 10.83 -9.79
C MET A 201 18.09 9.55 -10.53
N PHE A 202 19.22 8.96 -10.15
CA PHE A 202 19.66 7.65 -10.57
C PHE A 202 19.61 6.72 -9.36
N SER A 203 19.07 5.51 -9.54
CA SER A 203 19.03 4.52 -8.46
C SER A 203 19.61 3.20 -8.93
N GLU A 204 20.40 2.58 -8.06
CA GLU A 204 21.04 1.29 -8.33
C GLU A 204 21.15 0.49 -7.02
N LYS A 205 21.09 -0.84 -7.11
CA LYS A 205 21.27 -1.71 -5.94
C LYS A 205 22.75 -1.97 -5.74
N LEU A 206 23.25 -1.83 -4.52
CA LEU A 206 24.64 -2.13 -4.17
C LEU A 206 24.69 -3.31 -3.21
N VAL A 207 25.47 -4.33 -3.54
CA VAL A 207 25.67 -5.51 -2.69
C VAL A 207 27.01 -5.38 -1.98
N LEU A 208 27.00 -5.26 -0.65
CA LEU A 208 28.20 -5.21 0.18
C LEU A 208 28.46 -6.58 0.81
N LEU A 209 29.64 -7.12 0.54
CA LEU A 209 30.18 -8.35 1.08
C LEU A 209 31.31 -8.00 2.07
N LYS A 210 31.56 -8.86 3.06
CA LYS A 210 32.77 -8.81 3.89
C LYS A 210 33.73 -9.91 3.46
#